data_AF-G4YFN2-F1
#
_entry.id   AF-G4YFN2-F1
#
_cell.length_a   1.000
_cell.length_b   1.000
_cell.length_c   1.000
_cell.angle_alpha   90.00
_cell.angle_beta   90.00
_cell.angle_gamma   90.00
#
_symmetry.space_group_name_H-M   'P 1'
#
loop_
_entity.id
_entity.type
_entity.pdbx_description
1 polymer ?
#
loop_
_entity_poly.entity_id
_entity_poly.type
_entity_poly.pdbx_seq_one_letter_code
_entity_poly.pdbx_strand_id
1 'polypeptide(L)'
;MGDDALKRAFRALCLDYEELLDEAAQATQPVDERIGLALFKIDEACAAADALRQDAQQAQEQLLDELLANCNELEDIFLRVNLIERFVGRMLQTTRDLEKRSEGVGRAAGPVFNPSSSVTSLFRSFSIKVCATCR
;
A
#
# COMPACT_ATOMS: atom_id res chain seq x y z
N MET A 1 -40.90 -93.19 1.26
CA MET A 1 -39.66 -92.81 0.56
C MET A 1 -39.60 -91.34 0.10
N GLY A 2 -40.71 -90.56 0.11
CA GLY A 2 -40.69 -89.16 -0.37
C GLY A 2 -40.14 -88.11 0.60
N ASP A 3 -40.26 -88.32 1.91
CA ASP A 3 -39.92 -87.29 2.93
C ASP A 3 -38.41 -87.01 3.03
N ASP A 4 -37.56 -88.04 2.91
CA ASP A 4 -36.10 -87.88 2.93
C ASP A 4 -35.55 -87.23 1.65
N ALA A 5 -36.25 -87.38 0.52
CA ALA A 5 -35.90 -86.71 -0.72
C ALA A 5 -36.22 -85.21 -0.63
N LEU A 6 -37.38 -84.87 -0.04
CA LEU A 6 -37.79 -83.50 0.19
C LEU A 6 -36.84 -82.77 1.16
N LYS A 7 -36.46 -83.43 2.28
CA LYS A 7 -35.49 -82.87 3.23
C LYS A 7 -34.12 -82.63 2.59
N ARG A 8 -33.64 -83.55 1.75
CA ARG A 8 -32.39 -83.35 0.99
C ARG A 8 -32.49 -82.20 0.00
N ALA A 9 -33.59 -82.09 -0.74
CA ALA A 9 -33.80 -81.01 -1.70
C ALA A 9 -33.87 -79.64 -1.00
N PHE A 10 -34.56 -79.55 0.14
CA PHE A 10 -34.62 -78.33 0.93
C PHE A 10 -33.25 -77.94 1.49
N ARG A 11 -32.47 -78.92 1.97
CA ARG A 11 -31.10 -78.67 2.46
C ARG A 11 -30.17 -78.17 1.36
N ALA A 12 -30.27 -78.73 0.16
CA ALA A 12 -29.52 -78.25 -1.00
C ALA A 12 -29.91 -76.80 -1.34
N LEU A 13 -31.21 -76.49 -1.37
CA LEU A 13 -31.69 -75.13 -1.61
C LEU A 13 -31.19 -74.11 -0.58
N CYS A 14 -31.13 -74.50 0.70
CA CYS A 14 -30.57 -73.64 1.75
C CYS A 14 -29.07 -73.38 1.54
N LEU A 15 -28.30 -74.39 1.15
CA LEU A 15 -26.87 -74.25 0.85
C LEU A 15 -26.65 -73.36 -0.38
N ASP A 16 -27.43 -73.57 -1.45
CA ASP A 16 -27.36 -72.73 -2.66
C ASP A 16 -27.70 -71.26 -2.34
N TYR A 17 -28.64 -71.03 -1.41
CA TYR A 17 -29.00 -69.68 -0.98
C TYR A 17 -27.91 -69.02 -0.10
N GLU A 18 -27.27 -69.78 0.79
CA GLU A 18 -26.11 -69.30 1.57
C GLU A 18 -24.96 -68.91 0.64
N GLU A 19 -24.64 -69.73 -0.36
CA GLU A 19 -23.59 -69.44 -1.36
C GLU A 19 -23.93 -68.17 -2.15
N LEU A 20 -25.18 -67.99 -2.57
CA LEU A 20 -25.63 -66.78 -3.26
C LEU A 20 -25.49 -65.51 -2.41
N LEU A 21 -25.75 -65.60 -1.10
CA LEU A 21 -25.58 -64.49 -0.16
C LEU A 21 -24.10 -64.13 0.02
N ASP A 22 -23.24 -65.14 0.15
CA ASP A 22 -21.80 -64.92 0.27
C ASP A 22 -21.21 -64.32 -1.00
N GLU A 23 -21.61 -64.79 -2.18
CA GLU A 23 -21.21 -64.20 -3.47
C GLU A 23 -21.66 -62.75 -3.62
N ALA A 24 -22.92 -62.45 -3.24
CA ALA A 24 -23.44 -61.09 -3.29
C ALA A 24 -22.67 -60.15 -2.34
N ALA A 25 -22.36 -60.61 -1.13
CA ALA A 25 -21.59 -59.84 -0.15
C ALA A 25 -20.14 -59.58 -0.63
N GLN A 26 -19.49 -60.60 -1.20
CA GLN A 26 -18.14 -60.46 -1.76
C GLN A 26 -18.11 -59.54 -2.98
N ALA A 27 -19.18 -59.54 -3.79
CA ALA A 27 -19.28 -58.65 -4.95
C ALA A 27 -19.43 -57.17 -4.57
N THR A 28 -20.11 -56.86 -3.46
CA THR A 28 -20.34 -55.47 -3.01
C THR A 28 -19.23 -54.90 -2.14
N GLN A 29 -18.53 -55.73 -1.36
CA GLN A 29 -17.39 -55.32 -0.52
C GLN A 29 -16.36 -54.39 -1.20
N PRO A 30 -15.82 -54.70 -2.39
CA PRO A 30 -14.80 -53.84 -3.01
C PRO A 30 -15.37 -52.50 -3.44
N VAL A 31 -16.68 -52.41 -3.70
CA VAL A 31 -17.34 -51.14 -4.03
C VAL A 31 -17.50 -50.30 -2.76
N ASP A 32 -17.92 -50.90 -1.65
CA ASP A 32 -18.06 -50.21 -0.37
C ASP A 32 -16.73 -49.68 0.15
N GLU A 33 -15.65 -50.47 0.05
CA GLU A 33 -14.30 -50.02 0.41
C GLU A 33 -13.84 -48.83 -0.45
N ARG A 34 -14.12 -48.86 -1.76
CA ARG A 34 -13.79 -47.75 -2.67
C ARG A 34 -14.59 -46.50 -2.36
N ILE A 35 -15.87 -46.64 -2.01
CA ILE A 35 -16.71 -45.51 -1.58
C ILE A 35 -16.15 -44.94 -0.27
N GLY A 36 -15.82 -45.80 0.70
CA GLY A 36 -15.22 -45.38 1.96
C GLY A 36 -13.91 -44.60 1.75
N LEU A 37 -13.02 -45.10 0.90
CA LEU A 37 -11.77 -44.40 0.54
C LEU A 37 -12.02 -43.07 -0.18
N ALA A 38 -13.03 -43.03 -1.07
CA ALA A 38 -13.38 -41.80 -1.77
C ALA A 38 -13.91 -40.73 -0.80
N LEU A 39 -14.78 -41.11 0.15
CA LEU A 39 -15.28 -40.22 1.19
C LEU A 39 -14.15 -39.69 2.07
N PHE A 40 -13.25 -40.57 2.51
CA PHE A 40 -12.07 -40.18 3.29
C PHE A 40 -11.22 -39.13 2.56
N LYS A 41 -10.96 -39.32 1.26
CA LYS A 41 -10.20 -38.37 0.44
C LYS A 41 -10.93 -37.05 0.26
N ILE A 42 -12.26 -37.07 0.18
CA ILE A 42 -13.08 -35.85 0.12
C ILE A 42 -12.94 -35.08 1.42
N ASP A 43 -13.07 -35.75 2.57
CA ASP A 43 -12.93 -35.12 3.88
C ASP A 43 -11.54 -34.52 4.08
N GLU A 44 -10.49 -35.25 3.68
CA GLU A 44 -9.10 -34.77 3.70
C GLU A 44 -8.92 -33.53 2.80
N ALA A 45 -9.45 -33.55 1.58
CA ALA A 45 -9.38 -32.42 0.66
C ALA A 45 -10.17 -31.20 1.18
N CYS A 46 -11.32 -31.42 1.82
CA CYS A 46 -12.10 -30.38 2.48
C CYS A 46 -11.33 -29.74 3.63
N ALA A 47 -10.72 -30.55 4.51
CA ALA A 47 -9.90 -30.05 5.59
C ALA A 47 -8.71 -29.21 5.09
N ALA A 48 -8.03 -29.66 4.03
CA ALA A 48 -6.93 -28.92 3.41
C ALA A 48 -7.41 -27.61 2.77
N ALA A 49 -8.56 -27.62 2.09
CA ALA A 49 -9.14 -26.43 1.48
C ALA A 49 -9.60 -25.40 2.53
N ASP A 50 -10.12 -25.87 3.66
CA ASP A 50 -10.53 -25.01 4.77
C ASP A 50 -9.34 -24.33 5.45
N ALA A 51 -8.25 -25.07 5.67
CA ALA A 51 -7.00 -24.51 6.19
C ALA A 51 -6.44 -23.43 5.25
N LEU A 52 -6.36 -23.72 3.95
CA LEU A 52 -5.91 -22.74 2.94
C LEU A 52 -6.80 -21.49 2.91
N ARG A 53 -8.12 -21.65 3.09
CA ARG A 53 -9.05 -20.52 3.12
C ARG A 53 -8.82 -19.63 4.34
N GLN A 54 -8.56 -20.23 5.50
CA GLN A 54 -8.26 -19.49 6.73
C GLN A 54 -6.95 -18.73 6.60
N ASP A 55 -5.90 -19.37 6.10
CA ASP A 55 -4.60 -18.72 5.85
C ASP A 55 -4.74 -17.55 4.88
N ALA A 56 -5.48 -17.73 3.78
CA ALA A 56 -5.72 -16.67 2.81
C ALA A 56 -6.52 -15.50 3.41
N GLN A 57 -7.52 -15.76 4.24
CA GLN A 57 -8.28 -14.72 4.94
C GLN A 57 -7.39 -13.93 5.91
N GLN A 58 -6.58 -14.63 6.71
CA GLN A 58 -5.67 -13.97 7.65
C GLN A 58 -4.64 -13.10 6.93
N ALA A 59 -4.04 -13.61 5.84
CA ALA A 59 -3.09 -12.85 5.03
C ALA A 59 -3.74 -11.63 4.38
N GLN A 60 -4.98 -11.76 3.90
CA GLN A 60 -5.73 -10.65 3.33
C GLN A 60 -6.01 -9.56 4.37
N GLU A 61 -6.44 -9.93 5.58
CA GLU A 61 -6.67 -8.97 6.67
C GLU A 61 -5.40 -8.21 7.02
N GLN A 62 -4.27 -8.91 7.17
CA GLN A 62 -2.97 -8.29 7.45
C GLN A 62 -2.55 -7.29 6.36
N LEU A 63 -2.67 -7.68 5.08
CA LEU A 63 -2.34 -6.80 3.96
C LEU A 63 -3.27 -5.58 3.87
N LEU A 64 -4.55 -5.72 4.22
CA LEU A 64 -5.48 -4.60 4.26
C LEU A 64 -5.13 -3.63 5.39
N ASP A 65 -4.78 -4.13 6.57
CA ASP A 65 -4.35 -3.29 7.69
C ASP A 65 -3.06 -2.54 7.37
N GLU A 66 -2.07 -3.21 6.76
CA GLU A 66 -0.84 -2.57 6.30
C GLU A 66 -1.11 -1.53 5.22
N LEU A 67 -2.00 -1.81 4.26
CA LEU A 67 -2.38 -0.85 3.23
C LEU A 67 -3.05 0.39 3.84
N LEU A 68 -3.96 0.20 4.79
CA LEU A 68 -4.61 1.30 5.52
C LEU A 68 -3.58 2.14 6.29
N ALA A 69 -2.63 1.49 6.97
CA ALA A 69 -1.54 2.19 7.66
C ALA A 69 -0.72 3.04 6.69
N ASN A 70 -0.32 2.47 5.54
CA ASN A 70 0.41 3.19 4.50
C ASN A 70 -0.39 4.36 3.91
N CYS A 71 -1.71 4.21 3.73
CA CYS A 71 -2.58 5.30 3.28
C CYS A 71 -2.63 6.45 4.31
N ASN A 72 -2.71 6.14 5.61
CA ASN A 72 -2.69 7.14 6.66
C ASN A 72 -1.34 7.88 6.72
N GLU A 73 -0.23 7.17 6.56
CA GLU A 73 1.10 7.80 6.47
C GLU A 73 1.20 8.71 5.25
N LEU A 74 0.68 8.29 4.11
CA LEU A 74 0.64 9.10 2.89
C LEU A 74 -0.19 10.37 3.07
N GLU A 75 -1.33 10.28 3.76
CA GLU A 75 -2.14 11.44 4.13
C GLU A 75 -1.35 12.44 4.99
N ASP A 76 -0.65 11.97 6.03
CA ASP A 76 0.19 12.83 6.87
C ASP A 76 1.30 13.51 6.05
N ILE A 77 1.94 12.78 5.13
CA ILE A 77 2.92 13.35 4.20
C ILE A 77 2.30 14.47 3.36
N PHE A 78 1.11 14.26 2.78
CA PHE A 78 0.44 15.30 1.99
C PHE A 78 0.07 16.52 2.83
N LEU A 79 -0.35 16.35 4.09
CA LEU A 79 -0.59 17.46 5.01
C LEU A 79 0.70 18.25 5.26
N ARG A 80 1.83 17.57 5.48
CA ARG A 80 3.14 18.22 5.66
C ARG A 80 3.59 18.96 4.41
N VAL A 81 3.41 18.38 3.22
CA VAL A 81 3.73 19.03 1.94
C VAL A 81 2.93 20.33 1.78
N ASN A 82 1.62 20.30 2.05
CA ASN A 82 0.78 21.49 2.01
C ASN A 82 1.28 22.61 2.95
N LEU A 83 1.78 22.25 4.15
CA LEU A 83 2.37 23.22 5.08
C LEU A 83 3.66 23.83 4.53
N ILE A 84 4.51 23.01 3.92
CA ILE A 84 5.76 23.45 3.28
C ILE A 84 5.45 24.40 2.12
N GLU A 85 4.49 24.08 1.26
CA GLU A 85 4.08 24.94 0.15
C GLU A 85 3.64 26.32 0.63
N ARG A 86 2.80 26.38 1.66
CA ARG A 86 2.38 27.66 2.28
C ARG A 86 3.55 28.44 2.84
N PHE A 87 4.51 27.76 3.46
CA PHE A 87 5.71 28.38 4.01
C PHE A 87 6.60 28.95 2.90
N VAL A 88 6.87 28.17 1.84
CA VAL A 88 7.64 28.60 0.68
C VAL A 88 6.96 29.78 -0.02
N GLY A 89 5.63 29.77 -0.16
CA GLY A 89 4.88 30.89 -0.70
C GLY A 89 5.08 32.19 0.09
N ARG A 90 5.07 32.12 1.42
CA ARG A 90 5.37 33.28 2.29
C ARG A 90 6.82 33.74 2.18
N MET A 91 7.77 32.81 2.13
CA MET A 91 9.19 33.14 1.93
C MET A 91 9.41 33.87 0.60
N LEU A 92 8.85 33.36 -0.50
CA LEU A 92 8.96 34.00 -1.82
C LEU A 92 8.40 35.42 -1.81
N GLN A 93 7.25 35.64 -1.17
CA GLN A 93 6.69 36.98 -1.03
C GLN A 93 7.61 37.90 -0.22
N THR A 94 8.14 37.40 0.89
CA THR A 94 9.06 38.15 1.77
C THR A 94 10.35 38.51 1.03
N THR A 95 10.92 37.57 0.27
CA THR A 95 12.13 37.80 -0.54
C THR A 95 11.88 38.86 -1.61
N ARG A 96 10.74 38.80 -2.32
CA ARG A 96 10.37 39.83 -3.31
C ARG A 96 10.21 41.21 -2.69
N ASP A 97 9.60 41.29 -1.51
CA ASP A 97 9.43 42.57 -0.82
C ASP A 97 10.77 43.10 -0.29
N LEU A 98 11.67 42.20 0.14
CA LEU A 98 13.04 42.56 0.53
C LEU A 98 13.87 43.03 -0.67
N GLU A 99 13.78 42.35 -1.83
CA GLU A 99 14.39 42.77 -3.09
C GLU A 99 13.91 44.17 -3.50
N LYS A 100 12.60 44.41 -3.53
CA LYS A 100 12.02 45.75 -3.82
C LYS A 100 12.52 46.82 -2.86
N ARG A 101 12.59 46.52 -1.56
CA ARG A 101 13.13 47.47 -0.56
C ARG A 101 14.61 47.72 -0.76
N SER A 102 15.38 46.68 -1.08
CA SER A 102 16.82 46.79 -1.37
C SER A 102 17.08 47.62 -2.63
N GLU A 103 16.32 47.40 -3.70
CA GLU A 103 16.36 48.22 -4.92
C GLU A 103 15.93 49.67 -4.63
N GLY A 104 14.90 49.87 -3.81
CA GLY A 104 14.44 51.18 -3.37
C GLY A 104 15.51 51.94 -2.57
N VAL A 105 16.19 51.27 -1.65
CA VAL A 105 17.34 51.82 -0.91
C VAL A 105 18.52 52.07 -1.85
N GLY A 106 18.80 51.19 -2.80
CA GLY A 106 19.83 51.39 -3.82
C GLY A 106 19.58 52.62 -4.70
N ARG A 107 18.32 52.88 -5.07
CA ARG A 107 17.91 54.09 -5.81
C ARG A 107 17.91 55.35 -4.94
N ALA A 108 17.59 55.25 -3.66
CA ALA A 108 17.60 56.38 -2.73
C ALA A 108 19.02 56.74 -2.22
N ALA A 109 19.91 55.74 -2.13
CA ALA A 109 21.31 55.90 -1.78
C ALA A 109 22.20 56.19 -3.00
N GLY A 110 21.75 55.89 -4.21
CA GLY A 110 22.42 56.21 -5.47
C GLY A 110 22.82 57.70 -5.59
N PRO A 111 21.96 58.68 -5.25
CA PRO A 111 22.31 60.10 -5.23
C PRO A 111 23.27 60.50 -4.09
N VAL A 112 23.37 59.71 -3.03
CA VAL A 112 24.26 59.97 -1.88
C VAL A 112 25.67 59.43 -2.17
N PHE A 113 25.79 58.32 -2.89
CA PHE A 113 27.07 57.70 -3.25
C PHE A 113 27.57 58.05 -4.66
N ASN A 114 26.72 58.62 -5.53
CA ASN A 114 27.10 59.10 -6.85
C ASN A 114 26.83 60.61 -6.96
N PRO A 115 27.69 61.47 -6.40
CA PRO A 115 27.58 62.93 -6.49
C PRO A 115 28.06 63.39 -7.86
N SER A 116 27.43 62.94 -8.95
CA SER A 116 27.73 63.45 -10.28
C SER A 116 26.93 64.74 -10.53
N SER A 117 27.66 65.85 -10.47
CA SER A 117 27.46 67.12 -11.20
C SER A 117 26.98 68.39 -10.47
N SER A 118 26.98 68.50 -9.14
CA SER A 118 26.67 69.81 -8.48
C SER A 118 27.53 70.26 -7.31
N VAL A 119 28.57 69.52 -6.93
CA VAL A 119 29.50 69.97 -5.86
C VAL A 119 30.80 70.57 -6.42
N THR A 120 31.14 70.29 -7.68
CA THR A 120 32.37 70.81 -8.32
C THR A 120 32.31 72.31 -8.64
N SER A 121 31.12 72.92 -8.73
CA SER A 121 30.97 74.36 -8.99
C SER A 121 31.18 75.22 -7.74
N LEU A 122 30.85 74.72 -6.54
CA LEU A 122 31.06 75.44 -5.29
C LEU A 122 32.54 75.48 -4.88
N PHE A 123 33.29 74.38 -5.07
CA PHE A 123 34.72 74.36 -4.75
C PHE A 123 35.59 75.23 -5.69
N ARG A 124 35.17 75.47 -6.95
CA ARG A 124 35.85 76.43 -7.83
C ARG A 124 35.63 77.89 -7.42
N SER A 125 34.52 78.22 -6.78
CA SER A 125 34.23 79.60 -6.32
C SER A 125 35.10 80.01 -5.12
N PHE A 126 35.45 79.07 -4.24
CA PHE A 126 36.35 79.34 -3.12
C PHE A 126 37.83 79.36 -3.50
N SER A 127 38.27 78.60 -4.51
CA SER A 127 39.68 78.62 -4.97
C SER A 127 40.07 79.87 -5.76
N ILE A 128 39.13 80.59 -6.38
CA ILE A 128 39.43 81.85 -7.11
C ILE A 128 39.65 83.04 -6.16
N LYS A 129 39.02 83.06 -4.98
CA LYS A 129 39.18 84.18 -4.04
C LYS A 129 40.45 84.11 -3.17
N VAL A 130 41.10 82.95 -3.05
CA VAL A 130 42.31 82.80 -2.24
C VAL A 130 43.60 83.14 -3.01
N CYS A 131 43.56 83.16 -4.36
CA CYS A 131 44.74 83.48 -5.17
C CYS A 131 44.94 84.99 -5.46
N ALA A 132 44.03 85.86 -5.01
CA ALA A 132 44.10 87.31 -5.25
C ALA A 132 44.76 88.13 -4.11
N THR A 133 45.28 87.48 -3.06
CA THR A 133 45.82 88.18 -1.87
C THR A 133 47.26 87.77 -1.52
N CYS A 134 48.05 87.39 -2.51
CA CYS A 134 49.51 87.35 -2.42
C CYS A 134 50.11 88.16 -3.59
N ARG A 135 50.15 89.49 -3.41
CA ARG A 135 51.08 90.39 -4.10
C ARG A 135 51.58 91.42 -3.12
#